data_AF-A0A946JPU2-F1
#
_entry.id   AF-A0A946JPU2-F1
#
_cell.length_a   1.000
_cell.length_b   1.000
_cell.length_c   1.000
_cell.angle_alpha   90.00
_cell.angle_beta   90.00
_cell.angle_gamma   90.00
#
_symmetry.space_group_name_H-M   'P 1'
#
loop_
_entity.id
_entity.type
_entity.pdbx_description
1 polymer ?
#
loop_
_entity_poly.entity_id
_entity_poly.type
_entity_poly.pdbx_seq_one_letter_code
_entity_poly.pdbx_strand_id
1 'polypeptide(L)'
;VHALHHRNINVGPWSGLSMHPVEHVIFLGSVMIHWIIAAHPVHILFHLQYYALTAATTHTGFEGVSIKDENRLVLGRFHHQMHHRYFECNYGSLEIPWDKFFGSFHDGTNEADKRMKERRKRMMGA
;
A
#
# COMPACT_ATOMS: atom_id res chain seq x y z
N VAL A 1 0.25 -15.84 -0.21
CA VAL A 1 1.26 -15.31 0.74
C VAL A 1 0.71 -14.04 1.41
N HIS A 2 0.45 -12.96 0.66
CA HIS A 2 -0.08 -11.68 1.16
C HIS A 2 -1.47 -11.70 1.85
N ALA A 3 -2.23 -12.79 1.72
CA ALA A 3 -3.53 -12.94 2.40
C ALA A 3 -3.44 -12.84 3.94
N LEU A 4 -2.30 -13.18 4.53
CA LEU A 4 -2.08 -13.02 5.98
C LEU A 4 -2.09 -11.54 6.37
N HIS A 5 -1.40 -10.69 5.60
CA HIS A 5 -1.37 -9.25 5.78
C HIS A 5 -2.76 -8.62 5.70
N HIS A 6 -3.55 -9.08 4.74
CA HIS A 6 -4.91 -8.62 4.49
C HIS A 6 -5.98 -9.08 5.48
N ARG A 7 -5.64 -9.88 6.50
CA ARG A 7 -6.60 -10.20 7.58
C ARG A 7 -7.04 -8.95 8.33
N ASN A 8 -6.22 -7.90 8.34
CA ASN A 8 -6.55 -6.60 8.91
C ASN A 8 -7.24 -5.70 7.87
N ILE A 9 -8.54 -5.90 7.69
CA ILE A 9 -9.38 -5.09 6.79
C ILE A 9 -9.49 -3.64 7.27
N ASN A 10 -9.36 -3.43 8.58
CA ASN A 10 -9.18 -2.13 9.20
C ASN A 10 -7.73 -2.02 9.66
N VAL A 11 -6.91 -1.31 8.88
CA VAL A 11 -5.47 -1.23 9.12
C VAL A 11 -5.16 -0.28 10.27
N GLY A 12 -4.10 -0.61 11.00
CA GLY A 12 -3.42 0.29 11.93
C GLY A 12 -1.91 0.25 11.68
N PRO A 13 -1.10 1.16 12.26
CA PRO A 13 0.31 1.31 11.89
C PRO A 13 1.12 0.02 11.93
N TRP A 14 0.78 -0.89 12.85
CA TRP A 14 1.45 -2.18 12.99
C TRP A 14 1.08 -3.19 11.90
N SER A 15 -0.10 -3.06 11.29
CA SER A 15 -0.56 -3.95 10.22
C SER A 15 0.32 -3.89 8.98
N GLY A 16 1.01 -2.76 8.73
CA GLY A 16 1.95 -2.57 7.62
C GLY A 16 3.09 -3.59 7.60
N LEU A 17 3.54 -4.01 8.78
CA LEU A 17 4.60 -5.02 8.93
C LEU A 17 4.08 -6.38 9.41
N SER A 18 2.76 -6.55 9.57
CA SER A 18 2.15 -7.84 9.86
C SER A 18 2.02 -8.66 8.57
N MET A 19 3.12 -9.19 8.07
CA MET A 19 3.16 -9.96 6.83
C MET A 19 3.81 -11.33 6.99
N HIS A 20 3.65 -12.20 6.01
CA HIS A 20 4.30 -13.51 6.04
C HIS A 20 5.85 -13.34 6.02
N PRO A 21 6.64 -14.20 6.68
CA PRO A 21 8.11 -14.10 6.66
C PRO A 21 8.73 -14.01 5.26
N VAL A 22 8.17 -14.73 4.28
CA VAL A 22 8.60 -14.64 2.87
C VAL A 22 8.41 -13.24 2.29
N GLU A 23 7.33 -12.55 2.66
CA GLU A 23 7.10 -11.17 2.23
C GLU A 23 8.11 -10.22 2.86
N HIS A 24 8.47 -10.42 4.14
CA HIS A 24 9.54 -9.66 4.78
C HIS A 24 10.87 -9.81 4.04
N VAL A 25 11.24 -11.04 3.65
CA VAL A 25 12.48 -11.29 2.91
C VAL A 25 12.46 -10.57 1.56
N ILE A 26 11.36 -10.62 0.82
CA ILE A 26 11.27 -9.93 -0.49
C ILE A 26 11.26 -8.40 -0.30
N PHE A 27 10.46 -7.89 0.63
CA PHE A 27 10.28 -6.47 0.88
C PHE A 27 11.55 -5.81 1.41
N LEU A 28 12.09 -6.30 2.54
CA LEU A 28 13.30 -5.75 3.16
C LEU A 28 14.57 -6.19 2.42
N GLY A 29 14.55 -7.33 1.72
CA GLY A 29 15.68 -7.79 0.90
C GLY A 29 15.95 -6.95 -0.34
N SER A 30 15.04 -6.03 -0.71
CA SER A 30 15.30 -5.04 -1.77
C SER A 30 16.59 -4.24 -1.55
N VAL A 31 17.05 -4.08 -0.30
CA VAL A 31 18.31 -3.38 0.02
C VAL A 31 19.55 -4.04 -0.57
N MET A 32 19.49 -5.32 -0.94
CA MET A 32 20.61 -6.05 -1.56
C MET A 32 21.09 -5.40 -2.88
N ILE A 33 20.24 -4.59 -3.54
CA ILE A 33 20.65 -3.80 -4.72
C ILE A 33 21.86 -2.90 -4.42
N HIS A 34 22.01 -2.43 -3.17
CA HIS A 34 23.09 -1.57 -2.74
C HIS A 34 24.45 -2.26 -2.81
N TRP A 35 24.50 -3.59 -2.69
CA TRP A 35 25.73 -4.36 -2.86
C TRP A 35 26.13 -4.49 -4.33
N ILE A 36 25.14 -4.57 -5.24
CA ILE A 36 25.39 -4.65 -6.69
C ILE A 36 26.03 -3.35 -7.20
N ILE A 37 25.55 -2.21 -6.70
CA ILE A 37 26.04 -0.88 -7.13
C ILE A 37 27.15 -0.31 -6.23
N ALA A 38 27.62 -1.09 -5.25
CA ALA A 38 28.61 -0.67 -4.25
C ALA A 38 28.26 0.67 -3.56
N ALA A 39 26.99 0.84 -3.17
CA ALA A 39 26.52 2.06 -2.52
C ALA A 39 27.09 2.21 -1.10
N HIS A 40 27.24 3.46 -0.66
CA HIS A 40 27.64 3.76 0.71
C HIS A 40 26.61 3.19 1.72
N PRO A 41 27.05 2.61 2.87
CA PRO A 41 26.15 1.97 3.83
C PRO A 41 25.00 2.84 4.36
N VAL A 42 25.16 4.17 4.33
CA VAL A 42 24.10 5.12 4.71
C VAL A 42 22.82 4.95 3.89
N HIS A 43 22.93 4.56 2.62
CA HIS A 43 21.78 4.32 1.77
C HIS A 43 20.99 3.08 2.19
N ILE A 44 21.67 2.05 2.70
CA ILE A 44 21.01 0.86 3.25
C ILE A 44 20.20 1.23 4.48
N LEU A 45 20.79 2.03 5.39
CA LEU A 45 20.08 2.52 6.58
C LEU A 45 18.85 3.33 6.20
N PHE A 46 19.00 4.27 5.24
CA PHE A 46 17.90 5.08 4.76
C PHE A 46 16.81 4.25 4.08
N HIS A 47 17.15 3.29 3.23
CA HIS A 47 16.19 2.42 2.54
C HIS A 47 15.37 1.59 3.54
N LEU A 48 16.02 0.98 4.54
CA LEU A 48 15.32 0.22 5.59
C LEU A 48 14.40 1.12 6.43
N GLN A 49 14.89 2.29 6.85
CA GLN A 49 14.08 3.25 7.60
C GLN A 49 12.87 3.73 6.80
N TYR A 50 13.09 4.08 5.53
CA TYR A 50 12.03 4.48 4.62
C TYR A 50 10.97 3.38 4.53
N TYR A 51 11.35 2.12 4.30
CA TYR A 51 10.38 1.03 4.20
C TYR A 51 9.62 0.74 5.49
N ALA A 52 10.29 0.74 6.64
CA ALA A 52 9.63 0.51 7.93
C ALA A 52 8.65 1.64 8.27
N LEU A 53 9.07 2.90 8.09
CA LEU A 53 8.25 4.08 8.38
C LEU A 53 7.12 4.26 7.36
N THR A 54 7.37 4.02 6.08
CA THR A 54 6.34 4.05 5.05
C THR A 54 5.32 2.95 5.29
N ALA A 55 5.72 1.70 5.58
CA ALA A 55 4.76 0.64 5.92
C ALA A 55 3.90 1.01 7.13
N ALA A 56 4.48 1.61 8.17
CA ALA A 56 3.70 2.07 9.32
C ALA A 56 2.74 3.20 8.96
N THR A 57 3.21 4.20 8.22
CA THR A 57 2.42 5.38 7.88
C THR A 57 1.35 5.07 6.85
N THR A 58 1.58 4.23 5.84
CA THR A 58 0.58 3.88 4.81
C THR A 58 -0.57 3.03 5.34
N HIS A 59 -0.40 2.45 6.53
CA HIS A 59 -1.36 1.58 7.19
C HIS A 59 -1.94 2.20 8.46
N THR A 60 -1.87 3.52 8.65
CA THR A 60 -2.47 4.17 9.82
C THR A 60 -4.00 4.10 9.85
N GLY A 61 -4.64 3.88 8.70
CA GLY A 61 -6.10 3.94 8.53
C GLY A 61 -6.64 5.37 8.35
N PHE A 62 -5.75 6.37 8.23
CA PHE A 62 -6.11 7.78 8.09
C PHE A 62 -5.32 8.44 6.96
N GLU A 63 -5.98 9.29 6.17
CA GLU A 63 -5.37 10.11 5.10
C GLU A 63 -4.37 11.17 5.62
N GLY A 64 -4.47 11.52 6.91
CA GLY A 64 -3.56 12.49 7.50
C GLY A 64 -3.96 12.97 8.88
N VAL A 65 -3.13 13.86 9.42
CA VAL A 65 -3.38 14.57 10.67
C VAL A 65 -3.89 15.96 10.35
N SER A 66 -5.13 16.24 10.76
CA SER A 66 -5.73 17.57 10.65
C SER A 66 -5.39 18.41 11.87
N ILE A 67 -4.86 19.63 11.64
CA ILE A 67 -4.62 20.63 12.69
C ILE A 67 -5.16 21.96 12.16
N LYS A 68 -6.08 22.59 12.91
CA LYS A 68 -6.79 23.81 12.48
C LYS A 68 -7.46 23.64 11.11
N ASP A 69 -8.16 22.52 10.93
CA ASP A 69 -8.90 22.15 9.71
C ASP A 69 -8.05 22.02 8.44
N GLU A 70 -6.73 21.97 8.57
CA GLU A 70 -5.78 21.73 7.49
C GLU A 70 -5.08 20.40 7.69
N ASN A 71 -4.94 19.60 6.62
CA ASN A 71 -4.12 18.40 6.66
C ASN A 71 -2.64 18.81 6.74
N ARG A 72 -2.03 18.69 7.92
CA ARG A 72 -0.64 19.09 8.18
C ARG A 72 0.34 17.95 7.97
N LEU A 73 -0.12 16.72 7.97
CA LEU A 73 0.71 15.55 7.76
C LEU A 73 -0.08 14.50 7.00
N VAL A 74 0.26 14.31 5.72
CA VAL A 74 -0.32 13.24 4.91
C VAL A 74 0.15 11.90 5.49
N LEU A 75 -0.80 11.08 5.93
CA LEU A 75 -0.60 9.74 6.45
C LEU A 75 -1.38 8.77 5.57
N GLY A 76 -1.04 7.48 5.61
CA GLY A 76 -2.01 6.40 5.42
C GLY A 76 -2.96 6.58 4.26
N ARG A 77 -2.42 6.92 3.08
CA ARG A 77 -3.19 7.25 1.87
C ARG A 77 -4.41 6.32 1.80
N PHE A 78 -5.61 6.91 1.76
CA PHE A 78 -6.90 6.21 1.68
C PHE A 78 -6.91 5.18 0.54
N HIS A 79 -6.09 5.41 -0.49
CA HIS A 79 -5.68 4.45 -1.52
C HIS A 79 -5.39 3.03 -0.99
N HIS A 80 -4.50 2.89 -0.01
CA HIS A 80 -4.10 1.58 0.51
C HIS A 80 -5.12 1.03 1.51
N GLN A 81 -5.84 1.91 2.23
CA GLN A 81 -6.98 1.48 3.04
C GLN A 81 -8.08 0.85 2.18
N MET A 82 -8.37 1.42 1.00
CA MET A 82 -9.30 0.81 0.05
C MET A 82 -8.80 -0.52 -0.50
N HIS A 83 -7.50 -0.65 -0.74
CA HIS A 83 -6.90 -1.93 -1.13
C HIS A 83 -7.14 -3.00 -0.05
N HIS A 84 -6.91 -2.70 1.24
CA HIS A 84 -7.22 -3.61 2.34
C HIS A 84 -8.72 -3.88 2.51
N ARG A 85 -9.58 -2.92 2.21
CA ARG A 85 -11.03 -3.07 2.35
C ARG A 85 -11.65 -3.93 1.24
N TYR A 86 -11.19 -3.73 0.00
CA TYR A 86 -11.84 -4.29 -1.18
C TYR A 86 -11.03 -5.40 -1.86
N PHE A 87 -9.73 -5.49 -1.59
CA PHE A 87 -8.72 -6.42 -2.12
C PHE A 87 -8.49 -6.36 -3.64
N GLU A 88 -9.49 -5.93 -4.40
CA GLU A 88 -9.53 -5.97 -5.86
C GLU A 88 -9.23 -4.62 -6.52
N CYS A 89 -8.56 -3.70 -5.82
CA CYS A 89 -8.19 -2.39 -6.34
C CYS A 89 -6.86 -1.92 -5.77
N ASN A 90 -6.29 -0.87 -6.38
CA ASN A 90 -5.17 -0.12 -5.80
C ASN A 90 -3.96 -1.00 -5.45
N TYR A 91 -3.58 -1.89 -6.37
CA TYR A 91 -2.48 -2.84 -6.19
C TYR A 91 -1.10 -2.18 -6.17
N GLY A 92 -0.96 -1.07 -6.89
CA GLY A 92 0.26 -0.28 -6.95
C GLY A 92 0.27 0.86 -5.95
N SER A 93 1.40 1.56 -5.90
CA SER A 93 1.51 2.83 -5.19
C SER A 93 1.00 3.99 -6.08
N LEU A 94 0.69 5.15 -5.49
CA LEU A 94 0.17 6.30 -6.25
C LEU A 94 1.23 6.97 -7.14
N GLU A 95 2.50 6.75 -6.86
CA GLU A 95 3.63 7.35 -7.56
C GLU A 95 3.72 6.85 -9.01
N ILE A 96 3.26 5.62 -9.27
CA ILE A 96 3.25 5.04 -10.61
C ILE A 96 1.81 4.68 -11.00
N PRO A 97 1.28 5.15 -12.14
CA PRO A 97 -0.14 5.04 -12.49
C PRO A 97 -0.57 3.64 -12.98
N TRP A 98 0.01 2.56 -12.43
CA TRP A 98 -0.28 1.18 -12.82
C TRP A 98 -1.77 0.85 -12.72
N ASP A 99 -2.40 1.21 -11.59
CA ASP A 99 -3.82 0.94 -11.39
C ASP A 99 -4.72 1.70 -12.37
N LYS A 100 -4.28 2.86 -12.88
CA LYS A 100 -5.01 3.61 -13.91
C LYS A 100 -4.82 2.96 -15.27
N PHE A 101 -3.60 2.55 -15.60
CA PHE A 101 -3.29 1.88 -16.87
C PHE A 101 -3.99 0.52 -17.02
N PHE A 102 -4.09 -0.25 -15.93
CA PHE A 102 -4.71 -1.57 -15.94
C PHE A 102 -6.16 -1.57 -15.42
N GLY A 103 -6.70 -0.40 -15.08
CA GLY A 103 -8.11 -0.23 -14.73
C GLY A 103 -8.52 -0.76 -13.35
N SER A 104 -7.59 -0.93 -12.42
CA SER A 104 -7.84 -1.31 -11.02
C SER A 104 -7.89 -0.12 -10.05
N PHE A 105 -7.75 1.11 -10.53
CA PHE A 105 -7.76 2.32 -9.70
C PHE A 105 -9.13 2.59 -9.06
N HIS A 106 -9.10 2.91 -7.77
CA HIS A 106 -10.27 3.23 -6.97
C HIS A 106 -9.99 4.43 -6.06
N ASP A 107 -10.79 5.48 -6.20
CA ASP A 107 -10.67 6.75 -5.46
C ASP A 107 -11.72 6.93 -4.37
N GLY A 108 -12.61 5.95 -4.18
CA GLY A 108 -13.68 5.99 -3.19
C GLY A 108 -15.00 6.53 -3.72
N THR A 109 -15.05 6.92 -5.00
CA THR A 109 -16.29 7.37 -5.64
C THR A 109 -17.24 6.20 -5.92
N ASN A 110 -18.54 6.50 -5.95
CA ASN A 110 -19.57 5.52 -6.35
C ASN A 110 -19.32 4.96 -7.76
N GLU A 111 -18.72 5.76 -8.64
CA GLU A 111 -18.38 5.33 -10.00
C GLU A 111 -17.26 4.28 -9.99
N ALA A 112 -16.18 4.51 -9.23
CA ALA A 112 -15.12 3.51 -9.05
C ALA A 112 -15.65 2.21 -8.44
N ASP A 113 -16.57 2.33 -7.48
CA ASP A 113 -17.24 1.22 -6.82
C ASP A 113 -18.04 0.37 -7.82
N LYS A 114 -18.79 1.04 -8.72
CA LYS A 114 -19.54 0.40 -9.80
C LYS A 114 -18.61 -0.32 -10.79
N ARG A 115 -17.54 0.35 -11.24
CA ARG A 115 -16.55 -0.24 -12.17
C ARG A 115 -15.89 -1.48 -11.58
N MET A 116 -15.53 -1.45 -10.30
CA MET A 116 -14.97 -2.61 -9.60
C MET A 116 -15.96 -3.78 -9.53
N LYS A 117 -17.23 -3.51 -9.15
CA LYS A 117 -18.28 -4.54 -9.09
C LYS A 117 -18.54 -5.17 -10.46
N GLU A 118 -18.57 -4.37 -11.52
CA GLU A 118 -18.72 -4.85 -12.90
C GLU A 118 -17.52 -5.70 -13.37
N ARG A 119 -16.28 -5.32 -13.01
CA ARG A 119 -15.09 -6.15 -13.26
C ARG A 119 -15.20 -7.49 -12.53
N ARG A 120 -15.59 -7.49 -11.25
CA ARG A 120 -15.75 -8.70 -10.45
C ARG A 120 -16.80 -9.65 -11.04
N LYS A 121 -17.95 -9.14 -11.47
CA LYS A 121 -19.00 -9.94 -12.14
C LYS A 121 -18.46 -10.63 -13.40
N ARG A 122 -17.77 -9.88 -14.26
CA ARG A 122 -17.14 -10.43 -15.47
C ARG A 122 -16.13 -11.54 -15.16
N MET A 123 -15.31 -11.40 -14.12
CA MET A 123 -14.35 -12.43 -13.71
C MET A 123 -15.01 -13.67 -13.14
N MET A 124 -16.17 -13.52 -12.50
CA MET A 124 -16.95 -14.62 -11.91
C MET A 124 -17.91 -15.30 -12.91
N GLY A 125 -17.97 -14.84 -14.16
CA GLY A 125 -18.84 -15.40 -15.20
C GLY A 125 -20.33 -15.13 -14.99
N ALA A 126 -20.68 -14.04 -14.28
CA ALA A 126 -22.06 -13.63 -13.96
C ALA A 126 -22.49 -12.39 -14.73
#